data_AF-D7CRZ5-F1
#
_entry.id   AF-D7CRZ5-F1
#
_cell.length_a   1.000
_cell.length_b   1.000
_cell.length_c   1.000
_cell.angle_alpha   90.00
_cell.angle_beta   90.00
_cell.angle_gamma   90.00
#
_symmetry.space_group_name_H-M   'P 1'
#
loop_
_entity.id
_entity.type
_entity.pdbx_description
1 polymer ?
#
loop_
_entity_poly.entity_id
_entity_poly.type
_entity_poly.pdbx_seq_one_letter_code
_entity_poly.pdbx_strand_id
1 'polypeptide(L)'
;MLFLLGLTGVGKSTAAAALTRRGYALLPNRRALTDRLIIPEVQRAAGETPHPVEDRLERFALTRRYRQRHPGGMVHALCRYLEANPPGAQPLVFDNLRGADEAAAAVAAFPSARFVLLDAPPMTRLLRLIGRRDAFDRVAATRLENTGFVEALLALPGLEAVFDPYELARLEARGLPEEDLLRAVRILLSEAQNYDMAAAARVLRAAKDARGFLHLDTADKGAEAVQTAIEAWL
;
A
#
# COMPACT_ATOMS: atom_id res chain seq x y z
N MET A 1 9.56 -2.17 -16.98
CA MET A 1 9.05 -2.44 -15.63
C MET A 1 8.53 -1.13 -15.03
N LEU A 2 7.32 -1.16 -14.49
CA LEU A 2 6.71 -0.06 -13.75
C LEU A 2 6.44 -0.52 -12.31
N PHE A 3 6.85 0.28 -11.34
CA PHE A 3 6.49 0.08 -9.93
C PHE A 3 5.40 1.06 -9.52
N LEU A 4 4.30 0.55 -8.96
CA LEU A 4 3.31 1.37 -8.27
C LEU A 4 3.54 1.27 -6.76
N LEU A 5 3.62 2.43 -6.12
CA LEU A 5 3.85 2.57 -4.69
C LEU A 5 2.71 3.38 -4.07
N GLY A 6 2.46 3.12 -2.79
CA GLY A 6 1.46 3.83 -2.02
C GLY A 6 0.75 2.93 -1.03
N LEU A 7 0.06 3.53 -0.07
CA LEU A 7 -0.62 2.81 1.01
C LEU A 7 -2.04 2.39 0.61
N THR A 8 -2.78 1.76 1.52
CA THR A 8 -4.16 1.39 1.24
C THR A 8 -5.03 2.64 1.05
N GLY A 9 -5.97 2.61 0.11
CA GLY A 9 -6.88 3.73 -0.17
C GLY A 9 -6.36 4.83 -1.11
N VAL A 10 -5.13 4.72 -1.62
CA VAL A 10 -4.55 5.73 -2.57
C VAL A 10 -4.88 5.47 -4.04
N GLY A 11 -5.66 4.43 -4.36
CA GLY A 11 -6.07 4.13 -5.74
C GLY A 11 -5.14 3.21 -6.56
N LYS A 12 -4.17 2.52 -5.94
CA LYS A 12 -3.23 1.60 -6.63
C LYS A 12 -3.92 0.55 -7.50
N SER A 13 -4.91 -0.18 -6.98
CA SER A 13 -5.59 -1.24 -7.73
C SER A 13 -6.29 -0.70 -8.98
N THR A 14 -6.84 0.51 -8.88
CA THR A 14 -7.48 1.19 -10.01
C THR A 14 -6.47 1.59 -11.07
N ALA A 15 -5.32 2.14 -10.65
CA ALA A 15 -4.21 2.46 -11.56
C ALA A 15 -3.62 1.20 -12.23
N ALA A 16 -3.44 0.12 -11.46
CA ALA A 16 -2.97 -1.17 -11.99
C ALA A 16 -3.93 -1.72 -13.05
N ALA A 17 -5.24 -1.70 -12.78
CA ALA A 17 -6.25 -2.14 -13.74
C ALA A 17 -6.24 -1.33 -15.03
N ALA A 18 -6.02 0.00 -14.95
CA ALA A 18 -5.87 0.85 -16.12
C ALA A 18 -4.64 0.47 -16.96
N LEU A 19 -3.51 0.24 -16.32
CA LEU A 19 -2.28 -0.20 -17.00
C LEU A 19 -2.48 -1.58 -17.67
N THR A 20 -3.17 -2.51 -17.02
CA THR A 20 -3.48 -3.81 -17.61
C THR A 20 -4.34 -3.67 -18.87
N ARG A 21 -5.33 -2.76 -18.90
CA ARG A 21 -6.09 -2.46 -20.13
C ARG A 21 -5.22 -1.92 -21.27
N ARG A 22 -4.06 -1.31 -20.96
CA ARG A 22 -3.07 -0.85 -21.94
C ARG A 22 -2.02 -1.89 -22.31
N GLY A 23 -2.20 -3.15 -21.89
CA GLY A 23 -1.29 -4.24 -22.22
C GLY A 23 -0.11 -4.42 -21.27
N TYR A 24 -0.12 -3.78 -20.10
CA TYR A 24 0.85 -4.12 -19.04
C TYR A 24 0.48 -5.44 -18.38
N ALA A 25 1.46 -6.33 -18.22
CA ALA A 25 1.29 -7.54 -17.44
C ALA A 25 1.43 -7.23 -15.94
N LEU A 26 0.34 -7.44 -15.18
CA LEU A 26 0.37 -7.30 -13.72
C LEU A 26 1.07 -8.51 -13.10
N LEU A 27 2.13 -8.24 -12.35
CA LEU A 27 2.90 -9.25 -11.64
C LEU A 27 2.15 -9.73 -10.38
N PRO A 28 2.50 -10.92 -9.85
CA PRO A 28 1.84 -11.45 -8.67
C PRO A 28 1.91 -10.48 -7.49
N ASN A 29 0.80 -10.42 -6.74
CA ASN A 29 0.73 -9.53 -5.59
C ASN A 29 1.62 -10.00 -4.43
N ARG A 30 1.77 -9.15 -3.41
CA ARG A 30 2.55 -9.46 -2.19
C ARG A 30 2.16 -10.79 -1.57
N ARG A 31 0.87 -11.10 -1.47
CA ARG A 31 0.38 -12.34 -0.86
C ARG A 31 0.85 -13.55 -1.66
N ALA A 32 0.69 -13.51 -2.99
CA ALA A 32 1.12 -14.58 -3.88
C ALA A 32 2.64 -14.80 -3.82
N LEU A 33 3.45 -13.74 -3.82
CA LEU A 33 4.90 -13.87 -3.66
C LEU A 33 5.28 -14.39 -2.26
N THR A 34 4.57 -13.96 -1.23
CA THR A 34 4.78 -14.48 0.13
C THR A 34 4.50 -15.98 0.21
N ASP A 35 3.37 -16.43 -0.35
CA ASP A 35 2.94 -17.82 -0.29
C ASP A 35 3.80 -18.73 -1.16
N ARG A 36 4.20 -18.28 -2.35
CA ARG A 36 4.94 -19.10 -3.32
C ARG A 36 6.43 -19.16 -3.04
N LEU A 37 7.01 -18.10 -2.47
CA LEU A 37 8.46 -17.94 -2.34
C LEU A 37 8.89 -17.76 -0.90
N ILE A 38 8.39 -16.71 -0.24
CA ILE A 38 8.93 -16.27 1.07
C ILE A 38 8.72 -17.32 2.15
N ILE A 39 7.47 -17.75 2.37
CA ILE A 39 7.14 -18.72 3.43
C ILE A 39 7.88 -20.05 3.20
N PRO A 40 7.79 -20.68 2.01
CA PRO A 40 8.52 -21.91 1.74
C PRO A 40 10.03 -21.78 1.92
N GLU A 41 10.63 -20.65 1.54
CA GLU A 41 12.08 -20.43 1.71
C GLU A 41 12.48 -20.32 3.18
N VAL A 42 11.72 -19.58 3.99
CA VAL A 42 11.99 -19.45 5.42
C VAL A 42 11.83 -20.79 6.15
N GLN A 43 10.79 -21.57 5.81
CA GLN A 43 10.56 -22.90 6.38
C GLN A 43 11.70 -23.87 6.01
N ARG A 44 12.10 -23.93 4.73
CA ARG A 44 13.26 -24.77 4.31
C ARG A 44 14.54 -24.37 5.03
N ALA A 45 14.79 -23.06 5.18
CA ALA A 45 15.95 -22.56 5.91
C ALA A 45 15.92 -22.90 7.41
N ALA A 46 14.76 -23.24 7.97
CA ALA A 46 14.59 -23.75 9.33
C ALA A 46 14.62 -25.30 9.40
N GLY A 47 14.82 -26.00 8.28
CA GLY A 47 14.76 -27.46 8.22
C GLY A 47 13.34 -28.03 8.19
N GLU A 48 12.32 -27.20 7.99
CA GLU A 48 10.92 -27.59 7.97
C GLU A 48 10.45 -27.97 6.55
N THR A 49 9.45 -28.85 6.46
CA THR A 49 8.74 -29.10 5.21
C THR A 49 7.79 -27.95 4.91
N PRO A 50 7.85 -27.31 3.73
CA PRO A 50 6.98 -26.20 3.40
C PRO A 50 5.50 -26.54 3.51
N HIS A 51 4.75 -25.68 4.18
CA HIS A 51 3.30 -25.81 4.33
C HIS A 51 2.63 -24.43 4.27
N PRO A 52 1.37 -24.35 3.82
CA PRO A 52 0.62 -23.10 3.82
C PRO A 52 0.45 -22.56 5.24
N VAL A 53 0.61 -21.25 5.40
CA VAL A 53 0.40 -20.55 6.66
C VAL A 53 -0.79 -19.61 6.53
N GLU A 54 -1.86 -19.93 7.26
CA GLU A 54 -3.08 -19.12 7.31
C GLU A 54 -3.01 -18.04 8.40
N ASP A 55 -2.31 -18.31 9.50
CA ASP A 55 -2.20 -17.37 10.62
C ASP A 55 -1.46 -16.09 10.20
N ARG A 56 -2.09 -14.95 10.46
CA ARG A 56 -1.59 -13.66 10.01
C ARG A 56 -0.34 -13.22 10.78
N LEU A 57 -0.24 -13.53 12.07
CA LEU A 57 0.89 -13.15 12.90
C LEU A 57 2.13 -13.95 12.52
N GLU A 58 1.95 -15.24 12.28
CA GLU A 58 2.99 -16.13 11.79
C GLU A 58 3.51 -15.68 10.43
N ARG A 59 2.62 -15.35 9.47
CA ARG A 59 3.02 -14.79 8.17
C ARG A 59 3.87 -13.53 8.31
N PHE A 60 3.52 -12.63 9.23
CA PHE A 60 4.32 -11.45 9.50
C PHE A 60 5.69 -11.80 10.08
N ALA A 61 5.75 -12.75 11.03
CA ALA A 61 7.01 -13.22 11.62
C ALA A 61 7.92 -13.85 10.55
N LEU A 62 7.38 -14.73 9.70
CA LEU A 62 8.12 -15.36 8.60
C LEU A 62 8.61 -14.33 7.58
N THR A 63 7.76 -13.38 7.19
CA THR A 63 8.15 -12.31 6.27
C THR A 63 9.23 -11.41 6.89
N ARG A 64 9.20 -11.17 8.20
CA ARG A 64 10.25 -10.43 8.91
C ARG A 64 11.56 -11.19 8.91
N ARG A 65 11.54 -12.50 9.22
CA ARG A 65 12.73 -13.37 9.16
C ARG A 65 13.33 -13.40 7.76
N TYR A 66 12.50 -13.41 6.73
CA TYR A 66 12.95 -13.31 5.34
C TYR A 66 13.72 -12.01 5.07
N ARG A 67 13.15 -10.86 5.46
CA ARG A 67 13.82 -9.55 5.29
C ARG A 67 15.14 -9.44 6.04
N GLN A 68 15.28 -10.11 7.19
CA GLN A 68 16.53 -10.17 7.94
C GLN A 68 17.64 -10.91 7.16
N ARG A 69 17.28 -11.90 6.33
CA ARG A 69 18.23 -12.65 5.49
C ARG A 69 18.46 -12.00 4.13
N HIS A 70 17.43 -11.35 3.59
CA HIS A 70 17.44 -10.76 2.24
C HIS A 70 17.10 -9.27 2.32
N PRO A 71 18.12 -8.39 2.36
CA PRO A 71 17.94 -6.95 2.22
C PRO A 71 17.09 -6.63 0.97
N GLY A 72 16.12 -5.73 1.10
CA GLY A 72 15.15 -5.42 0.05
C GLY A 72 13.90 -6.32 0.02
N GLY A 73 13.90 -7.44 0.75
CA GLY A 73 12.70 -8.21 1.10
C GLY A 73 11.83 -8.58 -0.10
N MET A 74 10.71 -7.87 -0.26
CA MET A 74 9.76 -8.10 -1.36
C MET A 74 10.40 -7.95 -2.74
N VAL A 75 11.37 -7.05 -2.90
CA VAL A 75 12.10 -6.88 -4.17
C VAL A 75 12.93 -8.11 -4.50
N HIS A 76 13.61 -8.68 -3.50
CA HIS A 76 14.36 -9.92 -3.68
C HIS A 76 13.43 -11.07 -4.10
N ALA A 77 12.28 -11.21 -3.45
CA ALA A 77 11.27 -12.20 -3.84
C ALA A 77 10.75 -11.98 -5.27
N LEU A 78 10.58 -10.72 -5.70
CA LEU A 78 10.21 -10.39 -7.08
C LEU A 78 11.31 -10.79 -8.07
N CYS A 79 12.58 -10.51 -7.79
CA CYS A 79 13.70 -10.93 -8.66
C CYS A 79 13.70 -12.45 -8.85
N ARG A 80 13.58 -13.21 -7.75
CA ARG A 80 13.49 -14.68 -7.76
C ARG A 80 12.29 -15.17 -8.58
N TYR A 81 11.15 -14.48 -8.48
CA TYR A 81 9.98 -14.79 -9.28
C TYR A 81 10.26 -14.62 -10.78
N LEU A 82 10.87 -13.51 -11.19
CA LEU A 82 11.17 -13.20 -12.59
C LEU A 82 12.27 -14.11 -13.17
N GLU A 83 13.24 -14.53 -12.36
CA GLU A 83 14.23 -15.55 -12.74
C GLU A 83 13.55 -16.87 -13.12
N ALA A 84 12.59 -17.32 -12.31
CA ALA A 84 11.86 -18.56 -12.55
C ALA A 84 10.72 -18.41 -13.58
N ASN A 85 10.26 -17.19 -13.84
CA ASN A 85 9.17 -16.87 -14.75
C ASN A 85 9.59 -15.71 -15.66
N PRO A 86 10.43 -15.98 -16.68
CA PRO A 86 10.90 -14.95 -17.59
C PRO A 86 9.72 -14.21 -18.24
N PRO A 87 9.71 -12.87 -18.19
CA PRO A 87 8.59 -12.10 -18.72
C PRO A 87 8.54 -12.18 -20.24
N GLY A 88 7.32 -12.12 -20.79
CA GLY A 88 7.11 -11.94 -22.23
C GLY A 88 7.46 -10.54 -22.71
N ALA A 89 7.09 -10.20 -23.94
CA ALA A 89 7.36 -8.89 -24.55
C ALA A 89 6.57 -7.71 -23.93
N GLN A 90 5.56 -8.00 -23.11
CA GLN A 90 4.70 -6.99 -22.50
C GLN A 90 5.43 -6.22 -21.40
N PRO A 91 5.18 -4.91 -21.26
CA PRO A 91 5.70 -4.17 -20.12
C PRO A 91 5.07 -4.66 -18.82
N LEU A 92 5.89 -4.82 -17.78
CA LEU A 92 5.45 -5.33 -16.48
C LEU A 92 5.03 -4.21 -15.53
N VAL A 93 4.04 -4.46 -14.68
CA VAL A 93 3.69 -3.62 -13.53
C VAL A 93 3.73 -4.41 -12.22
N PHE A 94 4.34 -3.83 -11.18
CA PHE A 94 4.38 -4.38 -9.82
C PHE A 94 3.88 -3.34 -8.81
N ASP A 95 2.83 -3.64 -8.04
CA ASP A 95 2.11 -2.68 -7.19
C ASP A 95 2.30 -2.88 -5.68
N ASN A 96 3.39 -3.56 -5.28
CA ASN A 96 3.54 -4.10 -3.92
C ASN A 96 4.76 -3.60 -3.15
N LEU A 97 5.41 -2.52 -3.60
CA LEU A 97 6.49 -1.92 -2.82
C LEU A 97 5.92 -1.09 -1.68
N ARG A 98 6.50 -1.26 -0.49
CA ARG A 98 6.15 -0.53 0.71
C ARG A 98 7.40 -0.04 1.42
N GLY A 99 7.51 1.28 1.57
CA GLY A 99 8.58 1.93 2.32
C GLY A 99 9.89 2.11 1.54
N ALA A 100 10.83 2.77 2.22
CA ALA A 100 12.09 3.23 1.64
C ALA A 100 13.05 2.09 1.26
N ASP A 101 13.17 1.07 2.11
CA ASP A 101 14.10 -0.04 1.87
C ASP A 101 13.75 -0.82 0.60
N GLU A 102 12.44 -1.10 0.41
CA GLU A 102 11.96 -1.75 -0.81
C GLU A 102 12.10 -0.84 -2.04
N ALA A 103 11.90 0.47 -1.90
CA ALA A 103 12.14 1.41 -2.99
C ALA A 103 13.62 1.47 -3.39
N ALA A 104 14.53 1.52 -2.42
CA ALA A 104 15.97 1.54 -2.66
C ALA A 104 16.44 0.24 -3.33
N ALA A 105 15.96 -0.91 -2.84
CA ALA A 105 16.26 -2.20 -3.44
C ALA A 105 15.72 -2.30 -4.87
N ALA A 106 14.52 -1.79 -5.15
CA ALA A 106 13.94 -1.81 -6.49
C ALA A 106 14.70 -0.90 -7.47
N VAL A 107 15.16 0.26 -7.01
CA VAL A 107 16.02 1.15 -7.80
C VAL A 107 17.32 0.44 -8.18
N ALA A 108 17.96 -0.24 -7.22
CA ALA A 108 19.21 -0.95 -7.45
C ALA A 108 19.03 -2.16 -8.38
N ALA A 109 17.99 -2.97 -8.14
CA ALA A 109 17.73 -4.19 -8.92
C ALA A 109 17.18 -3.89 -10.32
N PHE A 110 16.48 -2.77 -10.50
CA PHE A 110 15.86 -2.39 -11.78
C PHE A 110 16.21 -0.95 -12.18
N PRO A 111 17.45 -0.69 -12.66
CA PRO A 111 17.92 0.66 -12.97
C PRO A 111 17.09 1.39 -14.05
N SER A 112 16.52 0.65 -15.01
CA SER A 112 15.66 1.18 -16.07
C SER A 112 14.18 1.23 -15.70
N ALA A 113 13.80 0.77 -14.49
CA ALA A 113 12.40 0.82 -14.06
C ALA A 113 11.95 2.24 -13.78
N ARG A 114 10.64 2.43 -13.97
CA ARG A 114 9.89 3.64 -13.71
C ARG A 114 9.02 3.45 -12.48
N PHE A 115 8.83 4.51 -11.70
CA PHE A 115 8.17 4.46 -10.40
C PHE A 115 7.05 5.49 -10.34
N VAL A 116 5.85 5.06 -9.96
CA VAL A 116 4.70 5.93 -9.68
C VAL A 116 4.36 5.77 -8.21
N LEU A 117 4.47 6.86 -7.45
CA LEU A 117 4.00 6.92 -6.06
C LEU A 117 2.66 7.65 -6.04
N LEU A 118 1.63 6.94 -5.58
CA LEU A 118 0.31 7.49 -5.32
C LEU A 118 0.20 7.79 -3.83
N ASP A 119 -0.10 9.05 -3.51
CA ASP A 119 -0.28 9.52 -2.15
C ASP A 119 -1.70 10.05 -1.92
N ALA A 120 -2.15 10.01 -0.67
CA ALA A 120 -3.37 10.66 -0.22
C ALA A 120 -3.34 10.82 1.31
N PRO A 121 -3.94 11.91 1.84
CA PRO A 121 -4.11 12.09 3.27
C PRO A 121 -4.84 10.92 3.95
N PRO A 122 -4.55 10.63 5.23
CA PRO A 122 -5.20 9.54 5.97
C PRO A 122 -6.72 9.60 5.93
N MET A 123 -7.32 10.80 6.05
CA MET A 123 -8.77 10.98 6.00
C MET A 123 -9.36 10.58 4.64
N THR A 124 -8.75 10.99 3.54
CA THR A 124 -9.17 10.58 2.19
C THR A 124 -9.09 9.06 2.03
N ARG A 125 -8.02 8.44 2.54
CA ARG A 125 -7.84 6.97 2.50
C ARG A 125 -8.89 6.24 3.33
N LEU A 126 -9.24 6.78 4.50
CA LEU A 126 -10.28 6.25 5.37
C LEU A 126 -11.64 6.23 4.65
N LEU A 127 -12.04 7.36 4.06
CA LEU A 127 -13.31 7.48 3.33
C LEU A 127 -13.40 6.52 2.14
N ARG A 128 -12.29 6.34 1.42
CA ARG A 128 -12.20 5.38 0.31
C ARG A 128 -12.30 3.93 0.77
N LEU A 129 -11.73 3.60 1.93
CA LEU A 129 -11.79 2.25 2.51
C LEU A 129 -13.20 1.86 2.93
N ILE A 130 -13.96 2.80 3.48
CA ILE A 130 -15.35 2.58 3.91
C ILE A 130 -16.38 2.75 2.78
N GLY A 131 -15.92 2.90 1.53
CA GLY A 131 -16.79 2.83 0.33
C GLY A 131 -17.52 4.11 -0.05
N ARG A 132 -17.31 5.25 0.63
CA ARG A 132 -17.87 6.55 0.20
C ARG A 132 -16.90 7.24 -0.77
N ARG A 133 -17.27 7.29 -2.06
CA ARG A 133 -16.54 8.07 -3.08
C ARG A 133 -16.67 9.56 -2.75
N ASP A 134 -15.52 10.22 -2.62
CA ASP A 134 -15.11 11.65 -2.76
C ASP A 134 -16.09 12.82 -2.55
N ALA A 135 -17.38 12.64 -2.26
CA ALA A 135 -18.29 13.71 -1.89
C ALA A 135 -18.39 13.81 -0.37
N PHE A 136 -17.64 14.75 0.21
CA PHE A 136 -17.98 15.32 1.52
C PHE A 136 -19.35 15.97 1.39
N ASP A 137 -20.43 15.22 1.66
CA ASP A 137 -21.72 15.81 1.95
C ASP A 137 -21.56 16.64 3.23
N ARG A 138 -21.60 17.96 3.03
CA ARG A 138 -21.59 18.96 4.10
C ARG A 138 -22.93 18.90 4.83
N VAL A 139 -23.03 17.97 5.77
CA VAL A 139 -24.04 18.02 6.83
C VAL A 139 -23.31 18.32 8.13
N ALA A 140 -23.69 19.43 8.75
CA ALA A 140 -23.21 19.87 10.05
C ALA A 140 -23.73 18.90 11.13
N ALA A 141 -22.97 17.84 11.40
CA ALA A 141 -23.20 17.00 12.58
C ALA A 141 -22.78 17.79 13.82
N THR A 142 -23.76 18.21 14.62
CA THR A 142 -23.58 19.15 15.74
C THR A 142 -23.52 18.50 17.12
N ARG A 143 -23.62 17.17 17.26
CA ARG A 143 -23.43 16.51 18.56
C ARG A 143 -22.66 15.19 18.51
N LEU A 144 -21.64 15.13 19.35
CA LEU A 144 -20.91 13.93 19.75
C LEU A 144 -21.70 13.28 20.88
N GLU A 145 -22.63 12.36 20.57
CA GLU A 145 -23.44 11.68 21.59
C GLU A 145 -22.93 10.26 21.91
N ASN A 146 -22.07 9.68 21.06
CA ASN A 146 -21.54 8.32 21.26
C ASN A 146 -20.18 8.35 21.98
N THR A 147 -20.20 8.38 23.31
CA THR A 147 -18.99 8.33 24.15
C THR A 147 -18.24 7.01 24.01
N GLY A 148 -18.93 5.89 23.80
CA GLY A 148 -18.31 4.57 23.63
C GLY A 148 -17.43 4.48 22.39
N PHE A 149 -17.85 5.08 21.28
CA PHE A 149 -17.01 5.15 20.07
C PHE A 149 -15.76 6.00 20.28
N VAL A 150 -15.89 7.16 20.94
CA VAL A 150 -14.75 8.03 21.26
C VAL A 150 -13.75 7.31 22.17
N GLU A 151 -14.23 6.61 23.20
CA GLU A 151 -13.39 5.76 24.07
C GLU A 151 -12.67 4.67 23.27
N ALA A 152 -13.39 3.98 22.38
CA ALA A 152 -12.80 2.95 21.51
C ALA A 152 -11.73 3.50 20.56
N LEU A 153 -11.89 4.73 20.07
CA LEU A 153 -10.88 5.44 19.28
C LEU A 153 -9.66 5.80 20.11
N LEU A 154 -9.84 6.44 21.27
CA LEU A 154 -8.74 6.85 22.15
C LEU A 154 -7.93 5.66 22.68
N ALA A 155 -8.53 4.47 22.76
CA ALA A 155 -7.84 3.23 23.10
C ALA A 155 -6.90 2.72 21.98
N LEU A 156 -6.95 3.27 20.77
CA LEU A 156 -6.09 2.85 19.65
C LEU A 156 -4.69 3.49 19.75
N PRO A 157 -3.61 2.68 19.86
CA PRO A 157 -2.26 3.21 19.96
C PRO A 157 -1.85 4.03 18.73
N GLY A 158 -1.38 5.25 18.95
CA GLY A 158 -0.87 6.14 17.91
C GLY A 158 -1.96 6.84 17.08
N LEU A 159 -3.22 6.86 17.55
CA LEU A 159 -4.33 7.53 16.86
C LEU A 159 -4.01 9.01 16.55
N GLU A 160 -3.61 9.76 17.57
CA GLU A 160 -3.39 11.21 17.50
C GLU A 160 -2.26 11.61 16.55
N ALA A 161 -1.36 10.69 16.21
CA ALA A 161 -0.31 10.93 15.23
C ALA A 161 -0.80 10.88 13.77
N VAL A 162 -2.02 10.36 13.53
CA VAL A 162 -2.55 10.09 12.19
C VAL A 162 -3.93 10.74 11.98
N PHE A 163 -4.75 10.80 13.01
CA PHE A 163 -6.11 11.32 12.97
C PHE A 163 -6.42 12.21 14.16
N ASP A 164 -7.30 13.19 13.94
CA ASP A 164 -8.04 13.84 15.01
C ASP A 164 -9.22 12.94 15.43
N PRO A 165 -9.28 12.46 16.70
CA PRO A 165 -10.38 11.65 17.20
C PRO A 165 -11.76 12.32 17.04
N TYR A 166 -11.83 13.65 17.12
CA TYR A 166 -13.08 14.40 16.98
C TYR A 166 -13.56 14.45 15.53
N GLU A 167 -12.66 14.44 14.54
CA GLU A 167 -13.06 14.30 13.14
C GLU A 167 -13.65 12.92 12.86
N LEU A 168 -13.06 11.87 13.44
CA LEU A 168 -13.55 10.51 13.30
C LEU A 168 -14.92 10.33 13.97
N ALA A 169 -15.11 10.87 15.15
CA ALA A 169 -16.40 10.83 15.85
C ALA A 169 -17.51 11.57 15.08
N ARG A 170 -17.18 12.62 14.31
CA ARG A 170 -18.14 13.25 13.38
C ARG A 170 -18.50 12.36 12.19
N LEU A 171 -17.64 11.42 11.77
CA LEU A 171 -17.96 10.49 10.69
C LEU A 171 -18.98 9.44 11.12
N GLU A 172 -18.86 8.92 12.34
CA GLU A 172 -19.84 8.01 12.93
C GLU A 172 -21.21 8.69 13.05
N ALA A 173 -21.23 9.93 13.55
CA ALA A 173 -22.45 10.75 13.62
C ALA A 173 -23.12 11.03 12.24
N ARG A 174 -22.43 10.74 11.12
CA ARG A 174 -22.96 10.81 9.74
C ARG A 174 -23.48 9.47 9.22
N GLY A 175 -23.75 8.52 10.13
CA GLY A 175 -24.37 7.23 9.84
C GLY A 175 -23.41 6.20 9.22
N LEU A 176 -22.11 6.34 9.47
CA LEU A 176 -21.13 5.33 9.09
C LEU A 176 -21.03 4.26 10.18
N PRO A 177 -21.04 2.95 9.85
CA PRO A 177 -20.97 1.90 10.85
C PRO A 177 -19.68 2.01 11.68
N GLU A 178 -19.82 2.05 13.00
CA GLU A 178 -18.70 2.12 13.96
C GLU A 178 -17.66 1.02 13.70
N GLU A 179 -18.11 -0.22 13.48
CA GLU A 179 -17.21 -1.35 13.27
C GLU A 179 -16.34 -1.17 12.01
N ASP A 180 -16.93 -0.66 10.93
CA ASP A 180 -16.21 -0.39 9.67
C ASP A 180 -15.19 0.74 9.85
N LEU A 181 -15.56 1.79 10.58
CA LEU A 181 -14.65 2.90 10.92
C LEU A 181 -13.48 2.41 11.78
N LEU A 182 -13.75 1.70 12.89
CA LEU A 182 -12.69 1.15 13.76
C LEU A 182 -11.76 0.22 12.99
N ARG A 183 -12.32 -0.65 12.14
CA ARG A 183 -11.55 -1.58 11.32
C ARG A 183 -10.63 -0.82 10.35
N ALA A 184 -11.16 0.18 9.65
CA ALA A 184 -10.39 0.97 8.70
C ALA A 184 -9.31 1.84 9.38
N VAL A 185 -9.63 2.47 10.52
CA VAL A 185 -8.65 3.24 11.33
C VAL A 185 -7.51 2.33 11.78
N ARG A 186 -7.80 1.13 12.32
CA ARG A 186 -6.76 0.16 12.72
C ARG A 186 -5.82 -0.21 11.57
N ILE A 187 -6.35 -0.37 10.35
CA ILE A 187 -5.52 -0.63 9.15
C ILE A 187 -4.57 0.55 8.90
N LEU A 188 -5.08 1.78 8.91
CA LEU A 188 -4.29 2.97 8.56
C LEU A 188 -3.25 3.30 9.65
N LEU A 189 -3.57 3.11 10.93
CA LEU A 189 -2.60 3.23 12.04
C LEU A 189 -1.49 2.19 11.91
N SER A 190 -1.84 0.94 11.63
CA SER A 190 -0.85 -0.11 11.39
C SER A 190 0.05 0.24 10.21
N GLU A 191 -0.50 0.79 9.11
CA GLU A 191 0.32 1.23 7.98
C GLU A 191 1.25 2.40 8.35
N ALA A 192 0.76 3.42 9.07
CA ALA A 192 1.56 4.57 9.48
C ALA A 192 2.73 4.20 10.41
N GLN A 193 2.54 3.19 11.26
CA GLN A 193 3.60 2.69 12.15
C GLN A 193 4.66 1.85 11.41
N ASN A 194 4.30 1.21 10.30
CA ASN A 194 5.16 0.24 9.63
C ASN A 194 5.79 0.75 8.32
N TYR A 195 5.25 1.84 7.74
CA TYR A 195 5.69 2.33 6.44
C TYR A 195 5.80 3.85 6.42
N ASP A 196 6.98 4.35 6.06
CA ASP A 196 7.21 5.76 5.75
C ASP A 196 7.24 5.97 4.24
N MET A 197 6.12 6.45 3.68
CA MET A 197 6.02 6.77 2.25
C MET A 197 6.79 8.04 1.87
N ALA A 198 6.98 8.98 2.81
CA ALA A 198 7.79 10.17 2.56
C ALA A 198 9.28 9.79 2.43
N ALA A 199 9.76 8.85 3.25
CA ALA A 199 11.09 8.27 3.06
C ALA A 199 11.21 7.54 1.72
N ALA A 200 10.21 6.75 1.31
CA ALA A 200 10.22 6.11 -0.01
C ALA A 200 10.27 7.14 -1.15
N ALA A 201 9.47 8.21 -1.05
CA ALA A 201 9.50 9.31 -2.02
C ALA A 201 10.88 9.99 -2.07
N ARG A 202 11.53 10.23 -0.93
CA ARG A 202 12.89 10.80 -0.87
C ARG A 202 13.91 9.92 -1.58
N VAL A 203 13.88 8.60 -1.33
CA VAL A 203 14.74 7.63 -2.03
C VAL A 203 14.56 7.72 -3.55
N LEU A 204 13.30 7.71 -4.01
CA LEU A 204 13.01 7.75 -5.44
C LEU A 204 13.41 9.08 -6.09
N ARG A 205 13.17 10.21 -5.41
CA ARG A 205 13.59 11.54 -5.88
C ARG A 205 15.10 11.68 -5.98
N ALA A 206 15.84 11.09 -5.05
CA ALA A 206 17.31 11.10 -5.08
C ALA A 206 17.87 10.23 -6.20
N ALA A 207 17.18 9.14 -6.55
CA ALA A 207 17.68 8.15 -7.49
C ALA A 207 17.18 8.29 -8.94
N LYS A 208 16.10 9.02 -9.19
CA LYS A 208 15.44 9.10 -10.50
C LYS A 208 15.17 10.54 -10.91
N ASP A 209 15.29 10.80 -12.21
CA ASP A 209 14.84 12.04 -12.83
C ASP A 209 13.31 12.04 -13.01
N ALA A 210 12.79 13.13 -13.57
CA ALA A 210 11.35 13.27 -13.85
C ALA A 210 10.80 12.25 -14.85
N ARG A 211 11.64 11.55 -15.63
CA ARG A 211 11.22 10.47 -16.54
C ARG A 211 11.15 9.12 -15.81
N GLY A 212 11.97 8.94 -14.78
CA GLY A 212 12.04 7.72 -13.96
C GLY A 212 11.08 7.70 -12.78
N PHE A 213 10.64 8.85 -12.26
CA PHE A 213 9.76 8.93 -11.09
C PHE A 213 8.62 9.94 -11.25
N LEU A 214 7.39 9.50 -10.96
CA LEU A 214 6.19 10.30 -10.88
C LEU A 214 5.60 10.20 -9.46
N HIS A 215 5.36 11.34 -8.82
CA HIS A 215 4.62 11.42 -7.56
C HIS A 215 3.27 12.11 -7.82
N LEU A 216 2.16 11.41 -7.57
CA LEU A 216 0.81 11.94 -7.68
C LEU A 216 0.13 11.99 -6.31
N ASP A 217 -0.26 13.20 -5.92
CA ASP A 217 -1.29 13.36 -4.89
C ASP A 217 -2.66 13.04 -5.50
N THR A 218 -3.34 12.09 -4.87
CA THR A 218 -4.64 11.59 -5.31
C THR A 218 -5.79 12.15 -4.46
N ALA A 219 -5.55 13.04 -3.50
CA ALA A 219 -6.55 13.57 -2.57
C ALA A 219 -7.84 14.02 -3.29
N ASP A 220 -7.69 14.87 -4.31
CA ASP A 220 -8.78 15.47 -5.08
C ASP A 220 -8.86 14.90 -6.51
N LYS A 221 -8.18 13.78 -6.78
CA LYS A 221 -8.17 13.16 -8.12
C LYS A 221 -9.07 11.94 -8.13
N GLY A 222 -10.08 11.99 -9.00
CA GLY A 222 -10.81 10.80 -9.40
C GLY A 222 -9.88 9.79 -10.12
N ALA A 223 -10.31 8.53 -10.16
CA ALA A 223 -9.57 7.44 -10.79
C ALA A 223 -9.10 7.74 -12.22
N GLU A 224 -9.95 8.38 -13.02
CA GLU A 224 -9.68 8.73 -14.41
C GLU A 224 -8.59 9.81 -14.53
N ALA A 225 -8.58 10.79 -13.63
CA ALA A 225 -7.54 11.83 -13.61
C ALA A 225 -6.18 11.25 -13.23
N VAL A 226 -6.13 10.30 -12.27
CA VAL A 226 -4.90 9.58 -11.92
C VAL A 226 -4.42 8.74 -13.12
N GLN A 227 -5.32 8.02 -13.78
CA GLN A 227 -5.00 7.25 -14.98
C GLN A 227 -4.41 8.15 -16.07
N THR A 228 -5.09 9.25 -16.40
CA THR A 228 -4.65 10.20 -17.43
C THR A 228 -3.26 10.77 -17.13
N ALA A 229 -2.98 11.09 -15.87
CA ALA A 229 -1.68 11.60 -15.46
C ALA A 229 -0.56 10.55 -15.62
N ILE A 230 -0.82 9.30 -15.25
CA ILE A 230 0.14 8.20 -15.45
C ILE A 230 0.37 7.97 -16.94
N GLU A 231 -0.68 7.98 -17.75
CA GLU A 231 -0.60 7.74 -19.20
C GLU A 231 0.14 8.86 -19.94
N ALA A 232 -0.12 10.12 -19.60
CA ALA A 232 0.58 11.26 -20.20
C ALA A 232 2.07 11.28 -19.83
N TRP A 233 2.41 10.70 -18.69
CA TRP A 233 3.79 10.57 -18.26
C TRP A 233 4.51 9.41 -18.95
N LEU A 234 3.82 8.31 -19.24
CA LEU A 234 4.40 7.09 -19.81
C LEU A 234 4.92 7.27 -21.23
#